data_AF-A0A420RS58-F1
#
_entry.id   AF-A0A420RS58-F1
#
_cell.length_a   1.000
_cell.length_b   1.000
_cell.length_c   1.000
_cell.angle_alpha   90.00
_cell.angle_beta   90.00
_cell.angle_gamma   90.00
#
_symmetry.space_group_name_H-M   'P 1'
#
loop_
_entity.id
_entity.type
_entity.pdbx_description
1 polymer ?
#
loop_
_entity_poly.entity_id
_entity_poly.type
_entity_poly.pdbx_seq_one_letter_code
_entity_poly.pdbx_strand_id
1 'polypeptide(L)'
;MSNPVHASANRDAASKSSLSVVLRKFSVLAQRPEPKKYPPISSIPRTSAARLAQAAEDHIIDRDHPAPKTYLYLAYGSNLAAETFLGVRGIRPLSQVNVSVPTLELKFNLPGIPYREPCFANVDYRKLPEKPKLPPKVPVPPFDPPQPPHSEEIRWDEGLMGVVYEVTEEDYRTIIRTEGGGAGYKEIVVPCIPLPPKMSIPEKPFPDIPRPFLSRTLFAPQIPDKDLPDDPRKHKWWYRFLLGPQREPGYAQASARYLNLIKDGAKEHELPDGYQRYLHSLQPYTITTLRQRIGAFFFLFFTVFFFGTVILLSKFLADKRGKVPQWLAVTMTVMFTVAWMVYDNVFKPIFGNGERTEEKDERKTHGRKRSLSAMLNHFSSTDEEKVELLGEYN
;
A
#
# COMPACT_ATOMS: atom_id res chain seq x y z
N MET A 1 -26.21 22.12 -57.14
CA MET A 1 -26.42 20.76 -56.61
C MET A 1 -25.08 20.03 -56.65
N SER A 2 -24.41 19.94 -55.50
CA SER A 2 -23.21 19.13 -55.30
C SER A 2 -23.29 18.52 -53.89
N ASN A 3 -23.29 17.19 -53.84
CA ASN A 3 -23.66 16.37 -52.68
C ASN A 3 -22.65 16.45 -51.52
N PRO A 4 -23.12 16.48 -50.25
CA PRO A 4 -22.26 16.43 -49.07
C PRO A 4 -22.17 14.98 -48.56
N VAL A 5 -21.30 14.14 -49.14
CA VAL A 5 -21.10 12.75 -48.65
C VAL A 5 -19.65 12.44 -48.26
N HIS A 6 -18.66 13.25 -48.66
CA HIS A 6 -17.25 12.89 -48.42
C HIS A 6 -16.60 13.42 -47.13
N ALA A 7 -17.28 14.22 -46.31
CA ALA A 7 -16.68 14.80 -45.09
C ALA A 7 -16.87 13.97 -43.81
N SER A 8 -17.76 12.96 -43.81
CA SER A 8 -18.09 12.17 -42.62
C SER A 8 -17.12 11.00 -42.38
N ALA A 9 -16.73 10.27 -43.44
CA ALA A 9 -15.96 9.04 -43.32
C ALA A 9 -14.51 9.23 -42.79
N ASN A 10 -13.89 10.39 -43.05
CA ASN A 10 -12.51 10.65 -42.63
C ASN A 10 -12.37 11.07 -41.16
N ARG A 11 -13.44 11.58 -40.53
CA ARG A 11 -13.44 11.90 -39.09
C ARG A 11 -13.62 10.65 -38.23
N ASP A 12 -14.38 9.67 -38.71
CA ASP A 12 -14.62 8.41 -38.00
C ASP A 12 -13.41 7.47 -38.04
N ALA A 13 -12.62 7.46 -39.11
CA ALA A 13 -11.41 6.65 -39.20
C ALA A 13 -10.26 7.17 -38.31
N ALA A 14 -10.09 8.50 -38.22
CA ALA A 14 -9.06 9.14 -37.38
C ALA A 14 -9.38 9.07 -35.88
N SER A 15 -10.67 9.12 -35.51
CA SER A 15 -11.12 8.94 -34.11
C SER A 15 -10.90 7.50 -33.63
N LYS A 16 -11.20 6.50 -34.47
CA LYS A 16 -11.00 5.07 -34.16
C LYS A 16 -9.53 4.67 -34.06
N SER A 17 -8.62 5.29 -34.82
CA SER A 17 -7.17 5.04 -34.73
C SER A 17 -6.55 5.67 -33.48
N SER A 18 -6.98 6.87 -33.09
CA SER A 18 -6.52 7.55 -31.87
C SER A 18 -6.99 6.83 -30.60
N LEU A 19 -8.27 6.42 -30.55
CA LEU A 19 -8.83 5.67 -29.42
C LEU A 19 -8.21 4.27 -29.27
N SER A 20 -7.89 3.58 -30.37
CA SER A 20 -7.19 2.28 -30.31
C SER A 20 -5.73 2.40 -29.89
N VAL A 21 -5.05 3.50 -30.23
CA VAL A 21 -3.69 3.80 -29.75
C VAL A 21 -3.69 4.20 -28.26
N VAL A 22 -4.70 4.94 -27.80
CA VAL A 22 -4.88 5.29 -26.39
C VAL A 22 -5.30 4.06 -25.56
N LEU A 23 -6.20 3.22 -26.07
CA LEU A 23 -6.59 1.94 -25.46
C LEU A 23 -5.42 0.95 -25.43
N ARG A 24 -4.54 0.93 -26.44
CA ARG A 24 -3.27 0.17 -26.39
C ARG A 24 -2.31 0.71 -25.32
N LYS A 25 -2.26 2.02 -25.10
CA LYS A 25 -1.43 2.61 -24.02
C LYS A 25 -2.00 2.36 -22.62
N PHE A 26 -3.33 2.34 -22.47
CA PHE A 26 -3.97 1.94 -21.20
C PHE A 26 -3.94 0.43 -20.97
N SER A 27 -3.98 -0.40 -22.03
CA SER A 27 -3.74 -1.84 -21.90
C SER A 27 -2.28 -2.14 -21.56
N VAL A 28 -1.31 -1.31 -21.99
CA VAL A 28 0.10 -1.41 -21.56
C VAL A 28 0.30 -1.03 -20.08
N LEU A 29 -0.60 -0.23 -19.48
CA LEU A 29 -0.64 0.06 -18.04
C LEU A 29 -1.36 -1.03 -17.22
N ALA A 30 -2.10 -1.92 -17.87
CA ALA A 30 -2.82 -3.05 -17.26
C ALA A 30 -2.17 -4.42 -17.59
N GLN A 31 -1.33 -4.47 -18.62
CA GLN A 31 -0.50 -5.63 -18.95
C GLN A 31 0.67 -5.64 -17.99
N ARG A 32 0.88 -6.80 -17.36
CA ARG A 32 2.14 -7.13 -16.70
C ARG A 32 3.24 -6.83 -17.72
N PRO A 33 4.20 -5.94 -17.44
CA PRO A 33 5.33 -5.76 -18.35
C PRO A 33 5.92 -7.15 -18.62
N GLU A 34 6.22 -7.46 -19.88
CA GLU A 34 7.03 -8.64 -20.23
C GLU A 34 8.16 -8.74 -19.21
N PRO A 35 8.31 -9.86 -18.49
CA PRO A 35 9.26 -9.94 -17.40
C PRO A 35 10.62 -9.65 -18.02
N LYS A 36 11.20 -8.49 -17.71
CA LYS A 36 12.63 -8.29 -17.91
C LYS A 36 13.27 -9.52 -17.29
N LYS A 37 14.03 -10.29 -18.07
CA LYS A 37 14.73 -11.46 -17.53
C LYS A 37 15.82 -10.95 -16.58
N TYR A 38 15.45 -10.71 -15.32
CA TYR A 38 16.42 -10.49 -14.26
C TYR A 38 16.83 -11.85 -13.69
N PRO A 39 18.10 -11.99 -13.27
CA PRO A 39 18.56 -13.21 -12.61
C PRO A 39 17.77 -13.46 -11.32
N PRO A 40 17.65 -14.72 -10.88
CA PRO A 40 16.92 -15.06 -9.67
C PRO A 40 17.58 -14.43 -8.43
N ILE A 41 16.78 -14.16 -7.40
CA ILE A 41 17.26 -13.52 -6.17
C ILE A 41 18.30 -14.38 -5.44
N SER A 42 18.23 -15.70 -5.62
CA SER A 42 19.22 -16.67 -5.14
C SER A 42 20.63 -16.48 -5.74
N SER A 43 20.75 -15.74 -6.84
CA SER A 43 22.06 -15.38 -7.43
C SER A 43 22.79 -14.26 -6.69
N ILE A 44 22.10 -13.54 -5.79
CA ILE A 44 22.70 -12.45 -5.02
C ILE A 44 23.39 -13.07 -3.79
N PRO A 45 24.68 -12.76 -3.56
CA PRO A 45 25.40 -13.35 -2.45
C PRO A 45 24.88 -12.82 -1.10
N ARG A 46 25.08 -13.61 -0.05
CA ARG A 46 24.74 -13.20 1.31
C ARG A 46 25.72 -12.12 1.81
N THR A 47 25.22 -11.10 2.50
CA THR A 47 26.07 -10.07 3.14
C THR A 47 27.01 -10.71 4.16
N SER A 48 28.30 -10.36 4.11
CA SER A 48 29.32 -10.94 4.98
C SER A 48 29.21 -10.42 6.41
N ALA A 49 29.58 -11.25 7.39
CA ALA A 49 29.57 -10.83 8.80
C ALA A 49 30.47 -9.62 9.07
N ALA A 50 31.59 -9.49 8.34
CA ALA A 50 32.47 -8.33 8.42
C ALA A 50 31.77 -7.04 7.96
N ARG A 51 31.03 -7.09 6.84
CA ARG A 51 30.28 -5.94 6.33
C ARG A 51 29.16 -5.52 7.28
N LEU A 52 28.47 -6.49 7.88
CA LEU A 52 27.45 -6.24 8.91
C LEU A 52 28.05 -5.61 10.18
N ALA A 53 29.23 -6.06 10.60
CA ALA A 53 29.93 -5.47 11.75
C ALA A 53 30.35 -4.01 11.47
N GLN A 54 30.79 -3.72 10.24
CA GLN A 54 31.17 -2.37 9.80
C GLN A 54 29.97 -1.40 9.71
N ALA A 55 28.74 -1.91 9.65
CA ALA A 55 27.55 -1.07 9.50
C ALA A 55 27.38 -0.01 10.59
N ALA A 56 27.88 -0.25 11.81
CA ALA A 56 27.85 0.74 12.88
C ALA A 56 28.78 1.94 12.60
N GLU A 57 29.91 1.70 11.93
CA GLU A 57 30.89 2.73 11.58
C GLU A 57 30.38 3.64 10.45
N ASP A 58 29.56 3.11 9.53
CA ASP A 58 28.92 3.85 8.42
C ASP A 58 28.02 5.01 8.90
N HIS A 59 27.68 5.03 10.19
CA HIS A 59 26.83 6.05 10.82
C HIS A 59 27.60 7.05 11.69
N ILE A 60 28.91 6.89 11.84
CA ILE A 60 29.78 7.87 12.50
C ILE A 60 30.10 8.96 11.48
N ILE A 61 29.31 10.04 11.49
CA ILE A 61 29.57 11.22 10.65
C ILE A 61 30.63 12.08 11.36
N ASP A 62 31.90 11.80 11.10
CA ASP A 62 33.01 12.68 11.47
C ASP A 62 33.65 13.29 10.20
N ARG A 63 34.30 14.45 10.33
CA ARG A 63 34.97 15.14 9.21
C ARG A 63 36.05 14.29 8.54
N ASP A 64 36.62 13.33 9.27
CA ASP A 64 37.71 12.47 8.80
C ASP A 64 37.22 11.15 8.16
N HIS A 65 35.92 10.84 8.23
CA HIS A 65 35.36 9.62 7.64
C HIS A 65 34.64 9.95 6.33
N PRO A 66 35.15 9.50 5.16
CA PRO A 66 34.48 9.72 3.89
C PRO A 66 33.12 9.00 3.88
N ALA A 67 32.14 9.57 3.18
CA ALA A 67 30.82 8.97 3.03
C ALA A 67 30.93 7.52 2.53
N PRO A 68 30.08 6.60 3.03
CA PRO A 68 30.18 5.19 2.68
C PRO A 68 29.90 5.01 1.18
N LYS A 69 30.69 4.14 0.55
CA LYS A 69 30.54 3.80 -0.88
C LYS A 69 29.33 2.89 -1.14
N THR A 70 28.91 2.13 -0.11
CA THR A 70 27.77 1.23 -0.15
C THR A 70 26.87 1.47 1.05
N TYR A 71 25.57 1.24 0.88
CA TYR A 71 24.55 1.47 1.90
C TYR A 71 23.79 0.19 2.19
N LEU A 72 23.53 -0.09 3.47
CA LEU A 72 22.64 -1.16 3.90
C LEU A 72 21.21 -0.61 3.98
N TYR A 73 20.39 -1.00 3.00
CA TYR A 73 19.00 -0.57 2.87
C TYR A 73 18.03 -1.69 3.25
N LEU A 74 17.22 -1.46 4.29
CA LEU A 74 16.16 -2.37 4.71
C LEU A 74 14.89 -2.14 3.88
N ALA A 75 14.51 -3.18 3.13
CA ALA A 75 13.25 -3.31 2.44
C ALA A 75 12.24 -4.12 3.28
N TYR A 76 11.01 -3.61 3.35
CA TYR A 76 9.89 -4.27 4.04
C TYR A 76 8.56 -4.25 3.26
N GLY A 77 8.48 -3.41 2.21
CA GLY A 77 7.29 -3.27 1.36
C GLY A 77 7.49 -3.92 0.00
N SER A 78 7.05 -3.25 -1.07
CA SER A 78 7.18 -3.76 -2.44
C SER A 78 8.62 -4.04 -2.87
N ASN A 79 9.62 -3.44 -2.23
CA ASN A 79 11.04 -3.69 -2.53
C ASN A 79 11.52 -5.07 -2.11
N LEU A 80 10.71 -5.85 -1.39
CA LEU A 80 10.99 -7.27 -1.16
C LEU A 80 10.89 -8.10 -2.46
N ALA A 81 10.08 -7.68 -3.43
CA ALA A 81 9.89 -8.43 -4.67
C ALA A 81 11.03 -8.16 -5.67
N ALA A 82 11.60 -9.22 -6.24
CA ALA A 82 12.51 -9.16 -7.37
C ALA A 82 11.93 -8.35 -8.54
N GLU A 83 10.64 -8.54 -8.84
CA GLU A 83 9.91 -7.79 -9.88
C GLU A 83 10.05 -6.28 -9.70
N THR A 84 10.03 -5.82 -8.45
CA THR A 84 10.03 -4.40 -8.11
C THR A 84 11.45 -3.85 -7.97
N PHE A 85 12.34 -4.58 -7.29
CA PHE A 85 13.71 -4.13 -7.02
C PHE A 85 14.63 -4.31 -8.24
N LEU A 86 14.69 -5.52 -8.80
CA LEU A 86 15.52 -5.84 -9.98
C LEU A 86 14.83 -5.41 -11.29
N GLY A 87 13.51 -5.61 -11.41
CA GLY A 87 12.78 -5.39 -12.66
C GLY A 87 12.44 -3.92 -12.93
N VAL A 88 11.57 -3.35 -12.08
CA VAL A 88 11.06 -1.99 -12.24
C VAL A 88 12.15 -0.94 -11.97
N ARG A 89 12.87 -1.06 -10.85
CA ARG A 89 13.95 -0.10 -10.50
C ARG A 89 15.26 -0.36 -11.23
N GLY A 90 15.52 -1.60 -11.66
CA GLY A 90 16.78 -1.95 -12.30
C GLY A 90 17.98 -2.00 -11.34
N ILE A 91 17.73 -2.16 -10.04
CA ILE A 91 18.77 -2.17 -9.01
C ILE A 91 19.16 -3.61 -8.72
N ARG A 92 20.45 -3.94 -8.92
CA ARG A 92 21.01 -5.22 -8.51
C ARG A 92 21.86 -5.02 -7.25
N PRO A 93 21.41 -5.50 -6.08
CA PRO A 93 22.18 -5.35 -4.85
C PRO A 93 23.48 -6.16 -4.91
N LEU A 94 24.50 -5.65 -4.24
CA LEU A 94 25.82 -6.28 -4.10
C LEU A 94 25.73 -7.54 -3.23
N SER A 95 24.94 -7.46 -2.16
CA SER A 95 24.67 -8.56 -1.25
C SER A 95 23.32 -8.38 -0.55
N GLN A 96 22.80 -9.44 0.07
CA GLN A 96 21.55 -9.37 0.83
C GLN A 96 21.57 -10.23 2.10
N VAL A 97 20.75 -9.85 3.09
CA VAL A 97 20.52 -10.65 4.29
C VAL A 97 19.09 -10.46 4.80
N ASN A 98 18.42 -11.55 5.17
CA ASN A 98 17.11 -11.50 5.81
C ASN A 98 17.29 -11.03 7.26
N VAL A 99 16.39 -10.18 7.74
CA VAL A 99 16.50 -9.60 9.09
C VAL A 99 15.16 -9.57 9.82
N SER A 100 15.26 -9.60 11.14
CA SER A 100 14.21 -9.18 12.06
C SER A 100 14.55 -7.80 12.63
N VAL A 101 13.53 -6.96 12.76
CA VAL A 101 13.61 -5.60 13.33
C VAL A 101 12.57 -5.50 14.45
N PRO A 102 12.95 -5.84 15.70
CA PRO A 102 12.00 -5.93 16.82
C PRO A 102 11.38 -4.59 17.21
N THR A 103 12.03 -3.47 16.86
CA THR A 103 11.63 -2.11 17.22
C THR A 103 10.54 -1.54 16.32
N LEU A 104 10.28 -2.15 15.16
CA LEU A 104 9.30 -1.68 14.19
C LEU A 104 8.17 -2.70 14.01
N GLU A 105 7.02 -2.23 13.56
CA GLU A 105 5.91 -3.05 13.08
C GLU A 105 5.47 -2.61 11.68
N LEU A 106 5.06 -3.59 10.85
CA LEU A 106 4.51 -3.32 9.52
C LEU A 106 3.09 -2.75 9.63
N LYS A 107 2.81 -1.64 8.93
CA LYS A 107 1.47 -1.04 8.82
C LYS A 107 1.13 -0.76 7.36
N PHE A 108 -0.15 -0.70 7.05
CA PHE A 108 -0.66 -0.28 5.74
C PHE A 108 -1.41 1.06 5.86
N ASN A 109 -0.69 2.10 6.25
CA ASN A 109 -1.25 3.44 6.50
C ASN A 109 -0.63 4.55 5.65
N LEU A 110 0.29 4.23 4.73
CA LEU A 110 0.74 5.22 3.76
C LEU A 110 -0.38 5.45 2.74
N PRO A 111 -0.97 6.66 2.64
CA PRO A 111 -2.08 6.92 1.73
C PRO A 111 -1.64 6.81 0.27
N GLY A 112 -2.42 6.07 -0.53
CA GLY A 112 -2.29 6.00 -1.97
C GLY A 112 -3.46 6.67 -2.70
N ILE A 113 -4.05 5.97 -3.66
CA ILE A 113 -5.19 6.46 -4.46
C ILE A 113 -6.44 5.64 -4.07
N PRO A 114 -7.47 6.27 -3.47
CA PRO A 114 -8.74 5.63 -3.17
C PRO A 114 -9.31 4.82 -4.34
N TYR A 115 -9.97 3.71 -4.02
CA TYR A 115 -10.58 2.76 -4.97
C TYR A 115 -9.62 1.99 -5.89
N ARG A 116 -8.31 2.28 -5.87
CA ARG A 116 -7.34 1.59 -6.73
C ARG A 116 -6.23 0.97 -5.90
N GLU A 117 -5.45 1.80 -5.23
CA GLU A 117 -4.36 1.40 -4.33
C GLU A 117 -4.42 2.30 -3.11
N PRO A 118 -5.39 2.06 -2.21
CA PRO A 118 -5.75 3.04 -1.20
C PRO A 118 -4.65 3.26 -0.16
N CYS A 119 -3.85 2.23 0.13
CA CYS A 119 -2.70 2.36 0.99
C CYS A 119 -1.54 1.45 0.57
N PHE A 120 -0.35 1.83 1.04
CA PHE A 120 0.91 1.11 0.88
C PHE A 120 1.52 0.79 2.25
N ALA A 121 2.53 -0.09 2.24
CA ALA A 121 3.26 -0.45 3.44
C ALA A 121 4.01 0.78 3.98
N ASN A 122 4.05 0.87 5.30
CA ASN A 122 4.84 1.80 6.10
C ASN A 122 5.27 1.03 7.35
N VAL A 123 6.07 1.67 8.19
CA VAL A 123 6.42 1.13 9.51
C VAL A 123 5.92 2.07 10.60
N ASP A 124 5.75 1.54 11.80
CA ASP A 124 5.60 2.35 13.01
C ASP A 124 6.49 1.78 14.11
N TYR A 125 6.82 2.60 15.11
CA TYR A 125 7.58 2.12 16.26
C TYR A 125 6.70 1.23 17.12
N ARG A 126 7.20 0.03 17.40
CA ARG A 126 6.49 -0.92 18.23
C ARG A 126 6.38 -0.38 19.65
N LYS A 127 5.14 -0.19 20.12
CA LYS A 127 4.88 0.04 21.54
C LYS A 127 5.17 -1.25 22.28
N LEU A 128 6.20 -1.25 23.13
CA LEU A 128 6.47 -2.39 23.99
C LEU A 128 5.23 -2.66 24.84
N PRO A 129 4.77 -3.93 24.95
CA PRO A 129 3.70 -4.24 25.88
C PRO A 129 4.12 -3.74 27.26
N GLU A 130 3.24 -3.03 27.95
CA GLU A 130 3.44 -2.76 29.38
C GLU A 130 3.78 -4.08 30.06
N LYS A 131 4.77 -4.06 30.97
CA LYS A 131 5.19 -5.25 31.72
C LYS A 131 3.93 -6.02 32.13
N PRO A 132 3.83 -7.33 31.85
CA PRO A 132 2.64 -8.10 32.21
C PRO A 132 2.41 -7.87 33.70
N LYS A 133 1.29 -7.23 34.03
CA LYS A 133 0.84 -7.13 35.42
C LYS A 133 0.62 -8.58 35.83
N LEU A 134 1.43 -9.07 36.77
CA LEU A 134 1.26 -10.39 37.37
C LEU A 134 -0.24 -10.57 37.64
N PRO A 135 -0.87 -11.67 37.19
CA PRO A 135 -2.29 -11.85 37.44
C PRO A 135 -2.50 -11.78 38.97
N PRO A 136 -3.41 -10.94 39.49
CA PRO A 136 -3.86 -11.13 40.86
C PRO A 136 -4.38 -12.57 40.96
N LYS A 137 -4.03 -13.26 42.04
CA LYS A 137 -4.37 -14.68 42.30
C LYS A 137 -5.85 -14.93 41.99
N VAL A 138 -6.17 -15.46 40.81
CA VAL A 138 -7.56 -15.68 40.37
C VAL A 138 -8.02 -17.04 40.92
N PRO A 139 -9.17 -17.12 41.62
CA PRO A 139 -9.83 -18.39 41.89
C PRO A 139 -10.21 -19.07 40.57
N VAL A 140 -10.07 -20.40 40.52
CA VAL A 140 -10.39 -21.24 39.36
C VAL A 140 -11.84 -20.96 38.90
N PRO A 141 -12.07 -20.45 37.67
CA PRO A 141 -13.42 -20.34 37.13
C PRO A 141 -13.93 -21.72 36.68
N PRO A 142 -15.26 -21.97 36.71
CA PRO A 142 -15.84 -23.22 36.21
C PRO A 142 -15.55 -23.39 34.72
N PHE A 143 -15.33 -24.65 34.33
CA PHE A 143 -14.94 -25.07 32.99
C PHE A 143 -16.12 -24.90 32.01
N ASP A 144 -16.16 -23.78 31.30
CA ASP A 144 -17.04 -23.64 30.14
C ASP A 144 -16.45 -24.43 28.95
N PRO A 145 -17.27 -25.19 28.20
CA PRO A 145 -16.80 -25.92 27.03
C PRO A 145 -16.25 -24.96 25.96
N PRO A 146 -15.23 -25.37 25.19
CA PRO A 146 -14.56 -24.49 24.24
C PRO A 146 -15.56 -24.01 23.18
N GLN A 147 -15.85 -22.72 23.19
CA GLN A 147 -16.53 -22.08 22.08
C GLN A 147 -15.65 -22.23 20.83
N PRO A 148 -16.22 -22.50 19.65
CA PRO A 148 -15.44 -22.57 18.41
C PRO A 148 -14.68 -21.25 18.24
N PRO A 149 -13.41 -21.28 17.78
CA PRO A 149 -12.60 -20.08 17.68
C PRO A 149 -13.27 -19.11 16.70
N HIS A 150 -13.92 -18.07 17.24
CA HIS A 150 -14.22 -16.88 16.49
C HIS A 150 -12.90 -16.35 15.98
N SER A 151 -12.69 -16.43 14.67
CA SER A 151 -11.55 -15.89 13.89
C SER A 151 -10.70 -14.88 14.66
N GLU A 152 -9.77 -15.36 15.48
CA GLU A 152 -8.74 -14.49 16.05
C GLU A 152 -7.89 -14.08 14.86
N GLU A 153 -8.00 -12.81 14.45
CA GLU A 153 -7.15 -12.23 13.43
C GLU A 153 -5.70 -12.60 13.79
N ILE A 154 -5.01 -13.33 12.93
CA ILE A 154 -3.63 -13.77 13.17
C ILE A 154 -2.79 -12.52 13.42
N ARG A 155 -2.53 -12.23 14.69
CA ARG A 155 -1.80 -11.04 15.12
C ARG A 155 -0.32 -11.37 15.09
N TRP A 156 0.43 -10.60 14.29
CA TRP A 156 1.88 -10.70 14.24
C TRP A 156 2.52 -9.78 15.28
N ASP A 157 3.33 -10.34 16.17
CA ASP A 157 3.96 -9.62 17.28
C ASP A 157 5.49 -9.81 17.36
N GLU A 158 6.12 -10.44 16.37
CA GLU A 158 7.58 -10.65 16.35
C GLU A 158 8.37 -9.44 15.78
N GLY A 159 7.69 -8.30 15.59
CA GLY A 159 8.26 -7.10 14.98
C GLY A 159 8.32 -7.17 13.46
N LEU A 160 9.08 -6.28 12.83
CA LEU A 160 9.15 -6.20 11.37
C LEU A 160 10.13 -7.24 10.82
N MET A 161 9.70 -8.00 9.82
CA MET A 161 10.59 -8.89 9.05
C MET A 161 10.84 -8.30 7.67
N GLY A 162 12.08 -8.34 7.21
CA GLY A 162 12.46 -7.75 5.93
C GLY A 162 13.80 -8.26 5.41
N VAL A 163 14.30 -7.58 4.39
CA VAL A 163 15.58 -7.89 3.75
C VAL A 163 16.43 -6.64 3.71
N VAL A 164 17.67 -6.76 4.16
CA VAL A 164 18.68 -5.72 3.97
C VAL A 164 19.44 -6.01 2.69
N TYR A 165 19.41 -5.05 1.78
CA TYR A 165 20.22 -5.03 0.57
C TYR A 165 21.42 -4.13 0.76
N GLU A 166 22.60 -4.61 0.38
CA GLU A 166 23.75 -3.75 0.17
C GLU A 166 23.69 -3.17 -1.26
N VAL A 167 23.63 -1.85 -1.37
CA VAL A 167 23.51 -1.14 -2.65
C VAL A 167 24.61 -0.09 -2.81
N THR A 168 24.94 0.26 -4.05
CA THR A 168 25.87 1.39 -4.31
C THR A 168 25.22 2.71 -3.95
N GLU A 169 26.03 3.77 -3.86
CA GLU A 169 25.51 5.12 -3.65
C GLU A 169 24.56 5.57 -4.78
N GLU A 170 24.83 5.24 -6.05
CA GLU A 170 23.92 5.61 -7.15
C GLU A 170 22.57 4.90 -7.05
N ASP A 171 22.59 3.62 -6.71
CA ASP A 171 21.38 2.82 -6.52
C ASP A 171 20.60 3.32 -5.31
N TYR A 172 21.27 3.66 -4.22
CA TYR A 172 20.64 4.24 -3.03
C TYR A 172 19.94 5.56 -3.36
N ARG A 173 20.60 6.47 -4.10
CA ARG A 173 19.95 7.71 -4.57
C ARG A 173 18.72 7.43 -5.43
N THR A 174 18.76 6.37 -6.24
CA THR A 174 17.61 5.94 -7.05
C THR A 174 16.45 5.44 -6.17
N ILE A 175 16.74 4.69 -5.10
CA ILE A 175 15.72 4.29 -4.11
C ILE A 175 15.09 5.52 -3.47
N ILE A 176 15.89 6.44 -2.94
CA ILE A 176 15.39 7.67 -2.31
C ILE A 176 14.51 8.48 -3.29
N ARG A 177 14.95 8.60 -4.55
CA ARG A 177 14.19 9.32 -5.58
C ARG A 177 12.87 8.66 -5.94
N THR A 178 12.81 7.33 -5.99
CA THR A 178 11.63 6.58 -6.44
C THR A 178 10.61 6.32 -5.33
N GLU A 179 11.06 6.22 -4.09
CA GLU A 179 10.20 6.06 -2.91
C GLU A 179 9.61 7.40 -2.42
N GLY A 180 10.08 8.53 -2.95
CA GLY A 180 9.66 9.85 -2.48
C GLY A 180 10.31 10.26 -1.16
N GLY A 181 11.56 9.82 -0.94
CA GLY A 181 12.38 10.27 0.18
C GLY A 181 12.51 11.79 0.16
N GLY A 182 12.00 12.43 1.22
CA GLY A 182 11.93 13.89 1.37
C GLY A 182 10.56 14.53 1.07
N ALA A 183 9.62 13.82 0.44
CA ALA A 183 8.25 14.30 0.20
C ALA A 183 7.18 13.56 1.04
N GLY A 184 7.38 12.27 1.29
CA GLY A 184 6.48 11.45 2.12
C GLY A 184 7.20 10.52 3.10
N TYR A 185 8.39 10.04 2.73
CA TYR A 185 9.24 9.24 3.61
C TYR A 185 10.43 10.02 4.15
N LYS A 186 10.81 9.75 5.40
CA LYS A 186 12.05 10.15 6.04
C LYS A 186 12.97 8.94 6.17
N GLU A 187 14.27 9.16 6.01
CA GLU A 187 15.28 8.15 6.30
C GLU A 187 15.43 8.01 7.81
N ILE A 188 15.37 6.78 8.31
CA ILE A 188 15.68 6.42 9.71
C ILE A 188 16.70 5.29 9.74
N VAL A 189 17.46 5.21 10.83
CA VAL A 189 18.41 4.14 11.09
C VAL A 189 17.82 3.20 12.14
N VAL A 190 17.84 1.90 11.86
CA VAL A 190 17.22 0.89 12.71
C VAL A 190 18.16 -0.28 12.99
N PRO A 191 18.13 -0.84 14.23
CA PRO A 191 18.86 -2.05 14.55
C PRO A 191 18.17 -3.28 13.96
N CYS A 192 18.94 -4.09 13.24
CA CYS A 192 18.50 -5.30 12.57
C CYS A 192 19.23 -6.52 13.15
N ILE A 193 18.50 -7.62 13.32
CA ILE A 193 19.05 -8.92 13.73
C ILE A 193 19.06 -9.83 12.49
N PRO A 194 20.22 -10.30 12.01
CA PRO A 194 20.28 -11.16 10.84
C PRO A 194 19.67 -12.53 11.13
N LEU A 195 18.79 -12.98 10.23
CA LEU A 195 18.15 -14.29 10.32
C LEU A 195 19.08 -15.38 9.74
N PRO A 196 19.18 -16.55 10.40
CA PRO A 196 19.92 -17.68 9.86
C PRO A 196 19.26 -18.18 8.56
N PRO A 197 20.02 -18.80 7.65
CA PRO A 197 19.43 -19.40 6.45
C PRO A 197 18.52 -20.58 6.85
N LYS A 198 17.47 -20.83 6.07
CA LYS A 198 16.47 -21.88 6.35
C LYS A 198 17.09 -23.28 6.42
N MET A 199 18.15 -23.53 5.65
CA MET A 199 18.98 -24.72 5.75
C MET A 199 20.44 -24.33 5.94
N SER A 200 21.00 -24.70 7.09
CA SER A 200 22.45 -24.71 7.34
C SER A 200 22.82 -26.11 7.82
N ILE A 201 23.85 -26.70 7.23
CA ILE A 201 24.50 -27.86 7.82
C ILE A 201 25.12 -27.35 9.13
N PRO A 202 24.77 -27.92 10.30
CA PRO A 202 25.35 -27.49 11.56
C PRO A 202 26.83 -27.86 11.58
N GLU A 203 27.70 -26.94 11.15
CA GLU A 203 29.16 -27.09 11.31
C GLU A 203 29.54 -26.97 12.80
N LYS A 204 28.69 -26.33 13.62
CA LYS A 204 28.84 -26.20 15.07
C LYS A 204 27.57 -26.69 15.80
N PRO A 205 27.72 -27.32 16.98
CA PRO A 205 26.60 -27.82 17.78
C PRO A 205 25.70 -26.72 18.34
N PHE A 206 26.21 -25.49 18.46
CA PHE A 206 25.44 -24.31 18.89
C PHE A 206 25.63 -23.19 17.86
N PRO A 207 24.54 -22.67 17.25
CA PRO A 207 24.63 -21.51 16.39
C PRO A 207 25.06 -20.27 17.20
N ASP A 208 26.06 -19.54 16.70
CA ASP A 208 26.50 -18.28 17.30
C ASP A 208 25.33 -17.26 17.26
N ILE A 209 25.09 -16.57 18.37
CA ILE A 209 24.00 -15.58 18.46
C ILE A 209 24.24 -14.48 17.42
N PRO A 210 23.27 -14.20 16.53
CA PRO A 210 23.43 -13.19 15.49
C PRO A 210 23.64 -11.81 16.12
N ARG A 211 24.74 -11.15 15.75
CA ARG A 211 25.04 -9.80 16.22
C ARG A 211 24.12 -8.78 15.52
N PRO A 212 23.46 -7.89 16.26
CA PRO A 212 22.71 -6.80 15.66
C PRO A 212 23.61 -5.86 14.86
N PHE A 213 23.07 -5.25 13.81
CA PHE A 213 23.74 -4.23 13.01
C PHE A 213 22.76 -3.11 12.64
N LEU A 214 23.28 -1.97 12.18
CA LEU A 214 22.44 -0.83 11.78
C LEU A 214 22.14 -0.87 10.28
N SER A 215 20.90 -0.54 9.90
CA SER A 215 20.54 -0.34 8.50
C SER A 215 19.64 0.88 8.34
N ARG A 216 19.59 1.41 7.12
CA ARG A 216 18.75 2.54 6.75
C ARG A 216 17.44 2.04 6.19
N THR A 217 16.35 2.67 6.60
CA THR A 217 15.04 2.41 6.02
C THR A 217 14.26 3.70 5.84
N LEU A 218 13.13 3.59 5.16
CA LEU A 218 12.23 4.70 4.90
C LEU A 218 11.01 4.58 5.80
N PHE A 219 10.68 5.65 6.52
CA PHE A 219 9.53 5.75 7.40
C PHE A 219 8.72 7.01 7.12
N ALA A 220 7.41 6.88 6.96
CA ALA A 220 6.51 8.02 6.77
C ALA A 220 5.80 8.36 8.10
N PRO A 221 6.27 9.38 8.84
CA PRO A 221 5.65 9.75 10.12
C PRO A 221 4.26 10.34 9.91
N GLN A 222 3.32 9.95 10.77
CA GLN A 222 1.99 10.57 10.84
C GLN A 222 2.09 11.84 11.69
N ILE A 223 1.88 13.02 11.09
CA ILE A 223 1.94 14.33 11.77
C ILE A 223 0.50 14.87 11.93
N PRO A 224 0.05 15.25 13.13
CA PRO A 224 0.82 15.54 14.32
C PRO A 224 1.18 14.27 15.10
N ASP A 225 2.48 14.05 15.27
CA ASP A 225 2.96 13.08 16.25
C ASP A 225 2.61 13.64 17.64
N LYS A 226 2.03 12.81 18.50
CA LYS A 226 1.66 13.22 19.86
C LYS A 226 2.89 13.57 20.69
N ASP A 227 4.04 13.01 20.31
CA ASP A 227 5.30 13.11 21.04
C ASP A 227 6.22 14.22 20.49
N LEU A 228 5.85 14.89 19.39
CA LEU A 228 6.57 16.05 18.86
C LEU A 228 6.05 17.35 19.50
N PRO A 229 6.93 18.32 19.79
CA PRO A 229 6.52 19.63 20.30
C PRO A 229 5.55 20.30 19.32
N ASP A 230 4.50 20.91 19.86
CA ASP A 230 3.45 21.56 19.07
C ASP A 230 4.05 22.62 18.14
N ASP A 231 3.95 22.41 16.82
CA ASP A 231 4.36 23.40 15.84
C ASP A 231 3.49 24.66 16.03
N PRO A 232 4.08 25.87 16.23
CA PRO A 232 3.32 27.10 16.40
C PRO A 232 2.38 27.43 15.23
N ARG A 233 2.56 26.77 14.07
CA ARG A 233 1.70 26.92 12.88
C ARG A 233 0.42 26.09 12.94
N LYS A 234 0.28 25.16 13.90
CA LYS A 234 -0.88 24.25 14.05
C LYS A 234 -2.22 24.99 14.19
N HIS A 235 -2.21 26.18 14.79
CA HIS A 235 -3.42 27.01 14.95
C HIS A 235 -3.94 27.62 13.65
N LYS A 236 -3.14 27.62 12.58
CA LYS A 236 -3.52 28.21 11.29
C LYS A 236 -4.36 27.22 10.48
N TRP A 237 -5.53 27.65 10.02
CA TRP A 237 -6.46 26.80 9.26
C TRP A 237 -5.82 26.16 8.01
N TRP A 238 -4.87 26.84 7.38
CA TRP A 238 -4.19 26.36 6.17
C TRP A 238 -3.11 25.30 6.45
N TYR A 239 -2.66 25.16 7.70
CA TYR A 239 -1.62 24.21 8.06
C TYR A 239 -2.02 22.76 7.76
N ARG A 240 -3.33 22.45 7.88
CA ARG A 240 -3.88 21.12 7.57
C ARG A 240 -3.60 20.66 6.13
N PHE A 241 -3.45 21.58 5.18
CA PHE A 241 -3.21 21.23 3.78
C PHE A 241 -1.74 20.84 3.53
N LEU A 242 -0.83 21.13 4.46
CA LEU A 242 0.60 20.83 4.35
C LEU A 242 1.01 19.52 5.03
N LEU A 243 0.14 18.94 5.88
CA LEU A 243 0.46 17.78 6.72
C LEU A 243 0.30 16.42 6.01
N GLY A 244 -0.15 16.42 4.75
CA GLY A 244 -0.52 15.17 4.07
C GLY A 244 -1.83 14.56 4.61
N PRO A 245 -2.38 13.53 3.95
CA PRO A 245 -3.58 12.85 4.42
C PRO A 245 -3.23 11.96 5.62
N GLN A 246 -3.85 12.21 6.77
CA GLN A 246 -3.73 11.35 7.94
C GLN A 246 -4.67 10.14 7.80
N ARG A 247 -4.16 8.93 8.03
CA ARG A 247 -4.95 7.68 7.93
C ARG A 247 -4.78 6.86 9.20
N GLU A 248 -5.87 6.26 9.68
CA GLU A 248 -5.84 5.42 10.86
C GLU A 248 -5.00 4.15 10.63
N PRO A 249 -4.04 3.84 11.52
CA PRO A 249 -3.27 2.60 11.44
C PRO A 249 -4.19 1.38 11.49
N GLY A 250 -4.10 0.50 10.49
CA GLY A 250 -4.85 -0.77 10.45
C GLY A 250 -6.28 -0.68 9.88
N TYR A 251 -6.79 0.52 9.58
CA TYR A 251 -8.11 0.67 8.97
C TYR A 251 -8.13 0.28 7.49
N ALA A 252 -7.21 0.86 6.71
CA ALA A 252 -7.14 0.73 5.27
C ALA A 252 -6.55 -0.62 4.84
N GLN A 253 -7.04 -1.15 3.72
CA GLN A 253 -6.61 -2.40 3.13
C GLN A 253 -5.78 -2.15 1.87
N ALA A 254 -4.59 -2.74 1.78
CA ALA A 254 -3.78 -2.61 0.57
C ALA A 254 -4.39 -3.34 -0.63
N SER A 255 -4.04 -2.93 -1.85
CA SER A 255 -4.52 -3.58 -3.07
C SER A 255 -4.01 -5.03 -3.18
N ALA A 256 -4.78 -5.90 -3.84
CA ALA A 256 -4.35 -7.27 -4.11
C ALA A 256 -3.01 -7.32 -4.87
N ARG A 257 -2.82 -6.43 -5.85
CA ARG A 257 -1.57 -6.30 -6.60
C ARG A 257 -0.39 -6.00 -5.67
N TYR A 258 -0.54 -5.03 -4.78
CA TYR A 258 0.52 -4.62 -3.87
C TYR A 258 0.85 -5.69 -2.83
N LEU A 259 -0.18 -6.33 -2.25
CA LEU A 259 0.02 -7.43 -1.31
C LEU A 259 0.72 -8.63 -1.95
N ASN A 260 0.42 -8.92 -3.23
CA ASN A 260 1.13 -9.98 -3.95
C ASN A 260 2.63 -9.68 -4.08
N LEU A 261 3.04 -8.43 -4.32
CA LEU A 261 4.47 -8.09 -4.31
C LEU A 261 5.14 -8.41 -2.98
N ILE A 262 4.49 -8.09 -1.86
CA ILE A 262 5.05 -8.37 -0.53
C ILE A 262 5.09 -9.88 -0.26
N LYS A 263 4.02 -10.60 -0.61
CA LYS A 263 3.92 -12.07 -0.45
C LYS A 263 4.95 -12.80 -1.31
N ASP A 264 5.06 -12.42 -2.58
CA ASP A 264 6.01 -12.98 -3.54
C ASP A 264 7.44 -12.70 -3.09
N GLY A 265 7.76 -11.45 -2.68
CA GLY A 265 9.07 -11.11 -2.15
C GLY A 265 9.43 -11.87 -0.87
N ALA A 266 8.48 -12.00 0.06
CA ALA A 266 8.68 -12.80 1.27
C ALA A 266 8.98 -14.28 0.96
N LYS A 267 8.34 -14.83 -0.07
CA LYS A 267 8.57 -16.18 -0.56
C LYS A 267 9.91 -16.32 -1.29
N GLU A 268 10.23 -15.39 -2.19
CA GLU A 268 11.48 -15.35 -2.95
C GLU A 268 12.71 -15.31 -2.03
N HIS A 269 12.58 -14.59 -0.91
CA HIS A 269 13.62 -14.49 0.10
C HIS A 269 13.58 -15.57 1.18
N GLU A 270 12.58 -16.47 1.16
CA GLU A 270 12.41 -17.49 2.20
C GLU A 270 12.33 -16.87 3.62
N LEU A 271 11.57 -15.78 3.78
CA LEU A 271 11.28 -15.21 5.11
C LEU A 271 10.58 -16.24 6.01
N PRO A 272 10.59 -16.10 7.34
CA PRO A 272 10.03 -17.10 8.26
C PRO A 272 8.60 -17.52 7.90
N ASP A 273 8.31 -18.82 7.97
CA ASP A 273 7.02 -19.39 7.54
C ASP A 273 5.84 -18.79 8.33
N GLY A 274 6.04 -18.43 9.61
CA GLY A 274 5.05 -17.71 10.41
C GLY A 274 4.71 -16.34 9.84
N TYR A 275 5.73 -15.59 9.40
CA TYR A 275 5.54 -14.28 8.79
C TYR A 275 4.85 -14.38 7.43
N GLN A 276 5.21 -15.39 6.62
CA GLN A 276 4.52 -15.64 5.36
C GLN A 276 3.03 -15.94 5.60
N ARG A 277 2.68 -16.77 6.59
CA ARG A 277 1.27 -17.03 6.96
C ARG A 277 0.54 -15.76 7.39
N TYR A 278 1.18 -14.90 8.17
CA TYR A 278 0.64 -13.59 8.52
C TYR A 278 0.39 -12.73 7.27
N LEU A 279 1.36 -12.61 6.37
CA LEU A 279 1.16 -11.86 5.13
C LEU A 279 0.00 -12.43 4.29
N HIS A 280 -0.14 -13.76 4.25
CA HIS A 280 -1.24 -14.44 3.56
C HIS A 280 -2.61 -14.20 4.20
N SER A 281 -2.69 -13.97 5.52
CA SER A 281 -3.96 -13.66 6.20
C SER A 281 -4.46 -12.23 5.93
N LEU A 282 -3.60 -11.33 5.44
CA LEU A 282 -3.98 -9.96 5.11
C LEU A 282 -5.04 -9.91 4.00
N GLN A 283 -6.17 -9.29 4.32
CA GLN A 283 -7.28 -9.10 3.38
C GLN A 283 -6.95 -8.01 2.34
N PRO A 284 -6.98 -8.33 1.04
CA PRO A 284 -6.83 -7.33 -0.01
C PRO A 284 -8.07 -6.46 -0.16
N TYR A 285 -7.86 -5.19 -0.52
CA TYR A 285 -8.93 -4.29 -0.93
C TYR A 285 -9.60 -4.77 -2.22
N THR A 286 -10.94 -4.81 -2.21
CA THR A 286 -11.75 -5.10 -3.39
C THR A 286 -12.96 -4.16 -3.47
N ILE A 287 -13.29 -3.76 -4.70
CA ILE A 287 -14.51 -3.01 -4.99
C ILE A 287 -15.68 -4.00 -5.01
N THR A 288 -16.69 -3.78 -4.16
CA THR A 288 -17.82 -4.70 -4.01
C THR A 288 -19.09 -4.21 -4.70
N THR A 289 -19.23 -2.90 -4.92
CA THR A 289 -20.44 -2.31 -5.50
C THR A 289 -20.19 -1.61 -6.85
N LEU A 290 -21.23 -1.56 -7.69
CA LEU A 290 -21.18 -0.80 -8.96
C LEU A 290 -20.98 0.71 -8.69
N ARG A 291 -21.56 1.20 -7.59
CA ARG A 291 -21.44 2.59 -7.13
C ARG A 291 -19.98 2.96 -6.87
N GLN A 292 -19.25 2.12 -6.14
CA GLN A 292 -17.80 2.29 -5.94
C GLN A 292 -17.03 2.23 -7.26
N ARG A 293 -17.42 1.38 -8.22
CA ARG A 293 -16.76 1.30 -9.54
C ARG A 293 -16.93 2.59 -10.35
N ILE A 294 -18.12 3.20 -10.31
CA ILE A 294 -18.39 4.50 -10.94
C ILE A 294 -17.59 5.61 -10.22
N GLY A 295 -17.62 5.61 -8.88
CA GLY A 295 -16.84 6.54 -8.06
C GLY A 295 -15.34 6.44 -8.34
N ALA A 296 -14.81 5.22 -8.46
CA ALA A 296 -13.41 4.95 -8.79
C ALA A 296 -13.01 5.56 -10.14
N PHE A 297 -13.87 5.42 -11.15
CA PHE A 297 -13.63 6.01 -12.47
C PHE A 297 -13.57 7.54 -12.39
N PHE A 298 -14.55 8.19 -11.77
CA PHE A 298 -14.56 9.64 -11.64
C PHE A 298 -13.39 10.14 -10.79
N PHE A 299 -13.12 9.51 -9.65
CA PHE A 299 -12.03 9.89 -8.77
C PHE A 299 -10.68 9.80 -9.49
N LEU A 300 -10.43 8.70 -10.19
CA LEU A 300 -9.21 8.53 -10.97
C LEU A 300 -9.13 9.53 -12.11
N PHE A 301 -10.22 9.77 -12.84
CA PHE A 301 -10.26 10.74 -13.92
C PHE A 301 -9.89 12.14 -13.42
N PHE A 302 -10.55 12.63 -12.36
CA PHE A 302 -10.26 13.95 -11.81
C PHE A 302 -8.85 14.02 -11.21
N THR A 303 -8.38 12.98 -10.55
CA THR A 303 -7.01 12.92 -10.02
C THR A 303 -6.00 13.00 -11.17
N VAL A 304 -6.11 12.17 -12.21
CA VAL A 304 -5.19 12.17 -13.34
C VAL A 304 -5.27 13.48 -14.13
N PHE A 305 -6.47 14.01 -14.33
CA PHE A 305 -6.64 15.28 -15.02
C PHE A 305 -5.97 16.42 -14.24
N PHE A 306 -6.21 16.52 -12.94
CA PHE A 306 -5.71 17.61 -12.11
C PHE A 306 -4.21 17.51 -11.82
N PHE A 307 -3.68 16.31 -11.54
CA PHE A 307 -2.22 16.12 -11.39
C PHE A 307 -1.50 16.19 -12.75
N GLY A 308 -2.12 15.68 -13.80
CA GLY A 308 -1.57 15.68 -15.16
C GLY A 308 -1.36 17.09 -15.71
N THR A 309 -2.29 18.02 -15.46
CA THR A 309 -2.12 19.42 -15.87
C THR A 309 -0.95 20.08 -15.15
N VAL A 310 -0.76 19.82 -13.86
CA VAL A 310 0.37 20.38 -13.09
C VAL A 310 1.70 19.77 -13.52
N ILE A 311 1.76 18.46 -13.78
CA ILE A 311 2.96 17.82 -14.33
C ILE A 311 3.26 18.36 -15.72
N LEU A 312 2.27 18.51 -16.59
CA LEU A 312 2.47 19.07 -17.92
C LEU A 312 2.97 20.51 -17.84
N LEU A 313 2.37 21.35 -16.99
CA LEU A 313 2.80 22.72 -16.75
C LEU A 313 4.21 22.78 -16.16
N SER A 314 4.57 21.84 -15.28
CA SER A 314 5.90 21.75 -14.71
C SER A 314 6.98 21.44 -15.75
N LYS A 315 6.65 20.72 -16.82
CA LYS A 315 7.60 20.47 -17.92
C LYS A 315 7.94 21.75 -18.68
N PHE A 316 7.00 22.70 -18.76
CA PHE A 316 7.25 24.03 -19.34
C PHE A 316 8.02 24.95 -18.38
N LEU A 317 7.92 24.71 -17.06
CA LEU A 317 8.58 25.49 -16.02
C LEU A 317 9.89 24.85 -15.51
N ALA A 318 10.25 23.66 -16.01
CA ALA A 318 11.45 22.96 -15.57
C ALA A 318 12.69 23.67 -16.11
N ASP A 319 13.60 24.05 -15.20
CA ASP A 319 14.89 24.62 -15.58
C ASP A 319 15.67 23.67 -16.49
N LYS A 320 16.60 24.21 -17.29
CA LYS A 320 17.50 23.45 -18.18
C LYS A 320 18.31 22.33 -17.47
N ARG A 321 18.30 22.30 -16.12
CA ARG A 321 18.93 21.30 -15.25
C ARG A 321 17.97 20.21 -14.75
N GLY A 322 16.69 20.23 -15.14
CA GLY A 322 15.69 19.23 -14.76
C GLY A 322 15.29 19.24 -13.28
N LYS A 323 15.64 20.30 -12.53
CA LYS A 323 15.23 20.46 -11.13
C LYS A 323 13.86 21.11 -11.08
N VAL A 324 12.94 20.46 -10.38
CA VAL A 324 11.60 21.01 -10.10
C VAL A 324 11.68 22.04 -8.97
N PRO A 325 10.97 23.18 -9.05
CA PRO A 325 10.94 24.18 -7.99
C PRO A 325 10.36 23.64 -6.68
N GLN A 326 10.86 24.09 -5.54
CA GLN A 326 10.35 23.64 -4.22
C GLN A 326 8.86 23.94 -4.01
N TRP A 327 8.35 25.06 -4.55
CA TRP A 327 6.92 25.39 -4.48
C TRP A 327 6.05 24.35 -5.18
N LEU A 328 6.57 23.65 -6.20
CA LEU A 328 5.84 22.60 -6.90
C LEU A 328 5.66 21.38 -6.01
N ALA A 329 6.68 20.99 -5.24
CA ALA A 329 6.57 19.89 -4.28
C ALA A 329 5.50 20.18 -3.21
N VAL A 330 5.50 21.41 -2.67
CA VAL A 330 4.46 21.86 -1.73
C VAL A 330 3.07 21.84 -2.38
N THR A 331 2.97 22.30 -3.63
CA THR A 331 1.70 22.29 -4.38
C THR A 331 1.18 20.87 -4.57
N MET A 332 2.05 19.91 -4.92
CA MET A 332 1.67 18.49 -5.06
C MET A 332 1.18 17.91 -3.74
N THR A 333 1.84 18.22 -2.62
CA THR A 333 1.37 17.79 -1.28
C THR A 333 -0.02 18.36 -0.97
N VAL A 334 -0.22 19.66 -1.19
CA VAL A 334 -1.53 20.32 -0.98
C VAL A 334 -2.61 19.68 -1.84
N MET A 335 -2.34 19.46 -3.13
CA MET A 335 -3.29 18.82 -4.04
C MET A 335 -3.65 17.41 -3.60
N PHE A 336 -2.67 16.63 -3.15
CA PHE A 336 -2.91 15.28 -2.67
C PHE A 336 -3.77 15.28 -1.41
N THR A 337 -3.49 16.17 -0.46
CA THR A 337 -4.32 16.35 0.74
C THR A 337 -5.74 16.78 0.39
N VAL A 338 -5.92 17.72 -0.54
CA VAL A 338 -7.24 18.15 -1.02
C VAL A 338 -8.00 17.01 -1.70
N ALA A 339 -7.33 16.21 -2.53
CA ALA A 339 -7.96 15.05 -3.18
C ALA A 339 -8.51 14.06 -2.14
N TRP A 340 -7.75 13.80 -1.08
CA TRP A 340 -8.21 12.99 0.05
C TRP A 340 -9.35 13.63 0.83
N MET A 341 -9.33 14.95 1.07
CA MET A 341 -10.48 15.64 1.68
C MET A 341 -11.74 15.56 0.83
N VAL A 342 -11.63 15.71 -0.49
CA VAL A 342 -12.76 15.52 -1.42
C VAL A 342 -13.24 14.07 -1.36
N TYR A 343 -12.33 13.11 -1.26
CA TYR A 343 -12.71 11.72 -1.07
C TYR A 343 -13.50 11.52 0.23
N ASP A 344 -12.98 11.97 1.38
CA ASP A 344 -13.60 11.74 2.69
C ASP A 344 -14.97 12.43 2.80
N ASN A 345 -15.12 13.64 2.25
CA ASN A 345 -16.34 14.45 2.40
C ASN A 345 -17.36 14.26 1.28
N VAL A 346 -16.97 13.76 0.11
CA VAL A 346 -17.84 13.66 -1.08
C VAL A 346 -17.87 12.22 -1.60
N PHE A 347 -16.73 11.65 -1.98
CA PHE A 347 -16.75 10.34 -2.65
C PHE A 347 -17.11 9.18 -1.71
N LYS A 348 -16.57 9.15 -0.49
CA LYS A 348 -16.86 8.09 0.47
C LYS A 348 -18.36 8.04 0.83
N PRO A 349 -19.05 9.16 1.14
CA PRO A 349 -20.50 9.16 1.32
C PRO A 349 -21.31 8.84 0.04
N ILE A 350 -20.88 9.35 -1.13
CA ILE A 350 -21.64 9.28 -2.38
C ILE A 350 -21.35 8.04 -3.22
N PHE A 351 -20.24 7.34 -3.01
CA PHE A 351 -19.85 6.18 -3.82
C PHE A 351 -19.47 4.95 -3.01
N GLY A 352 -19.29 5.09 -1.68
CA GLY A 352 -18.86 4.01 -0.81
C GLY A 352 -17.36 4.05 -0.52
N ASN A 353 -16.90 3.12 0.31
CA ASN A 353 -15.56 3.10 0.86
C ASN A 353 -14.50 2.73 -0.19
N GLY A 354 -13.55 3.63 -0.40
CA GLY A 354 -12.41 3.46 -1.29
C GLY A 354 -11.17 2.91 -0.60
N GLU A 355 -11.17 2.79 0.73
CA GLU A 355 -10.03 2.37 1.56
C GLU A 355 -10.17 0.96 2.12
N ARG A 356 -11.40 0.46 2.26
CA ARG A 356 -11.71 -0.85 2.82
C ARG A 356 -12.82 -1.53 2.03
N THR A 357 -12.72 -2.84 1.90
CA THR A 357 -13.76 -3.70 1.33
C THR A 357 -15.02 -3.61 2.19
N GLU A 358 -16.15 -3.25 1.59
CA GLU A 358 -17.44 -3.23 2.29
C GLU A 358 -18.02 -4.64 2.36
N GLU A 359 -18.39 -5.10 3.56
CA GLU A 359 -19.13 -6.34 3.73
C GLU A 359 -20.51 -6.20 3.09
N LYS A 360 -20.94 -7.24 2.35
CA LYS A 360 -22.29 -7.27 1.81
C LYS A 360 -23.26 -7.46 2.98
N ASP A 361 -24.02 -6.41 3.32
CA ASP A 361 -25.17 -6.48 4.22
C ASP A 361 -26.23 -7.48 3.70
N GLU A 362 -26.09 -8.78 3.99
CA GLU A 362 -27.05 -9.80 3.56
C GLU A 362 -28.46 -9.57 4.15
N ARG A 363 -28.54 -8.84 5.28
CA ARG A 363 -29.78 -8.48 5.97
C ARG A 363 -30.70 -7.56 5.16
N LYS A 364 -30.16 -6.65 4.34
CA LYS A 364 -30.98 -5.72 3.52
C LYS A 364 -31.58 -6.40 2.29
N THR A 365 -30.94 -7.44 1.78
CA THR A 365 -31.44 -8.22 0.64
C THR A 365 -32.67 -9.05 1.00
N HIS A 366 -32.75 -9.56 2.24
CA HIS A 366 -33.92 -10.31 2.72
C HIS A 366 -35.15 -9.41 2.92
N GLY A 367 -34.98 -8.18 3.44
CA GLY A 367 -36.08 -7.22 3.59
C GLY A 367 -36.66 -6.76 2.25
N ARG A 368 -35.80 -6.51 1.26
CA ARG A 368 -36.23 -6.05 -0.08
C ARG A 368 -36.90 -7.16 -0.90
N LYS A 369 -36.48 -8.42 -0.75
CA LYS A 369 -37.16 -9.58 -1.35
C LYS A 369 -38.53 -9.85 -0.70
N ARG A 370 -38.64 -9.70 0.63
CA ARG A 370 -39.93 -9.79 1.34
C ARG A 370 -40.89 -8.68 0.93
N SER A 371 -40.41 -7.45 0.77
CA SER A 371 -41.22 -6.32 0.31
C SER A 371 -41.72 -6.49 -1.14
N LEU A 372 -40.87 -6.96 -2.07
CA LEU A 372 -41.29 -7.24 -3.45
C LEU A 372 -42.26 -8.42 -3.53
N SER A 373 -42.04 -9.49 -2.75
CA SER A 373 -42.95 -10.64 -2.69
C SER A 373 -44.30 -10.27 -2.08
N ALA A 374 -44.33 -9.42 -1.05
CA ALA A 374 -45.57 -8.92 -0.45
C ALA A 374 -46.34 -8.01 -1.42
N MET A 375 -45.63 -7.19 -2.20
CA MET A 375 -46.24 -6.30 -3.20
C MET A 375 -46.78 -7.08 -4.41
N LEU A 376 -46.09 -8.12 -4.87
CA LEU A 376 -46.57 -9.00 -5.95
C LEU A 376 -47.79 -9.84 -5.54
N ASN A 377 -47.82 -10.35 -4.31
CA ASN A 377 -48.99 -11.08 -3.79
C ASN A 377 -50.22 -10.16 -3.59
N HIS A 378 -50.00 -8.88 -3.29
CA HIS A 378 -51.11 -7.93 -3.15
C HIS A 378 -51.71 -7.55 -4.52
N PHE A 379 -50.89 -7.53 -5.58
CA PHE A 379 -51.34 -7.31 -6.96
C PHE A 379 -52.08 -8.51 -7.56
N SER A 380 -51.68 -9.75 -7.25
CA SER A 380 -52.40 -10.93 -7.77
C SER A 380 -53.79 -11.10 -7.14
N SER A 381 -53.94 -10.77 -5.85
CA SER A 381 -55.22 -10.86 -5.14
C SER A 381 -56.25 -9.82 -5.60
N THR A 382 -55.81 -8.67 -6.14
CA THR A 382 -56.73 -7.61 -6.59
C THR A 382 -57.33 -7.88 -7.97
N ASP A 383 -56.71 -8.75 -8.76
CA ASP A 383 -57.24 -9.19 -10.06
C ASP A 383 -58.24 -10.34 -9.92
N GLU A 384 -58.10 -11.22 -8.92
CA GLU A 384 -59.06 -12.32 -8.67
C GLU A 384 -60.41 -11.81 -8.15
N GLU A 385 -60.41 -10.84 -7.21
CA GLU A 385 -61.65 -10.25 -6.65
C GLU A 385 -62.47 -9.46 -7.71
N LYS A 386 -61.79 -8.89 -8.72
CA LYS A 386 -62.44 -8.21 -9.85
C LYS A 386 -63.02 -9.18 -10.89
N VAL A 387 -62.45 -10.38 -11.02
CA VAL A 387 -62.94 -11.40 -11.95
C VAL A 387 -64.16 -12.13 -11.37
N GLU A 388 -64.23 -12.31 -10.05
CA GLU A 388 -65.42 -12.87 -9.38
C GLU A 388 -66.65 -11.94 -9.47
N LEU A 389 -66.46 -10.62 -9.30
CA LEU A 389 -67.55 -9.62 -9.42
C LEU A 389 -68.09 -9.44 -10.85
N LEU A 390 -67.38 -9.90 -11.88
CA LEU A 390 -67.82 -9.86 -13.27
C LEU A 390 -68.45 -11.19 -13.74
N GLY A 391 -68.45 -12.22 -12.89
CA GLY A 391 -69.06 -13.53 -13.16
C GLY A 391 -70.52 -13.68 -12.71
N GLU A 392 -71.03 -12.77 -11.88
CA GLU A 392 -72.42 -12.83 -11.34
C GLU A 392 -73.48 -12.10 -12.20
N TYR A 393 -73.09 -11.54 -13.36
CA TYR A 393 -74.03 -10.98 -14.34
C TYR A 393 -73.84 -11.62 -15.72
N ASN A 394 -74.33 -12.86 -15.86
CA ASN A 394 -74.79 -13.43 -17.14
C ASN A 394 -75.78 -14.56 -16.93
#